data_AF-A0A1Y1MKC8-F1
#
_entry.id   AF-A0A1Y1MKC8-F1
#
_cell.length_a   1.000
_cell.length_b   1.000
_cell.length_c   1.000
_cell.angle_alpha   90.00
_cell.angle_beta   90.00
_cell.angle_gamma   90.00
#
_symmetry.space_group_name_H-M   'P 1'
#
loop_
_entity.id
_entity.type
_entity.pdbx_description
1 polymer ?
#
loop_
_entity_poly.entity_id
_entity_poly.type
_entity_poly.pdbx_seq_one_letter_code
_entity_poly.pdbx_strand_id
1 'polypeptide(L)'
;MEFHYECSIPHRPVIEPKNPGAFISDHPIDIIKSGEFSQVPYMLGLTANDGALKSAAIYANHSLVERLNNEFEDIVPIMLFYGDQNFKQRITAIIRKFYFNDRSIGNDTKSELTDVSMKLFELGLKLVSGADRWVLLLPSKSHE
;
A
#
# COMPACT_ATOMS: atom_id res chain seq x y z
N MET A 1 -11.65 -8.68 -11.74
CA MET A 1 -10.35 -8.18 -12.22
C MET A 1 -10.09 -6.72 -11.78
N GLU A 2 -10.62 -6.27 -10.63
CA GLU A 2 -10.70 -4.82 -10.30
C GLU A 2 -9.90 -4.40 -9.05
N PHE A 3 -9.72 -5.29 -8.07
CA PHE A 3 -8.95 -5.01 -6.84
C PHE A 3 -7.64 -5.82 -6.74
N HIS A 4 -7.50 -6.87 -7.56
CA HIS A 4 -6.43 -7.88 -7.45
C HIS A 4 -5.23 -7.64 -8.34
N TYR A 5 -5.33 -6.69 -9.26
CA TYR A 5 -4.30 -6.42 -10.25
C TYR A 5 -4.21 -4.92 -10.43
N GLU A 6 -3.03 -4.37 -10.15
CA GLU A 6 -2.61 -3.11 -10.78
C GLU A 6 -2.47 -3.38 -12.29
N CYS A 7 -3.60 -3.44 -12.99
CA CYS A 7 -3.69 -3.52 -14.44
C CYS A 7 -3.00 -2.30 -15.09
N SER A 8 -2.73 -1.26 -14.31
CA SER A 8 -1.94 -0.08 -14.69
C SER A 8 -0.46 -0.37 -14.95
N ILE A 9 0.10 -1.49 -14.45
CA ILE A 9 1.53 -1.85 -14.66
C ILE A 9 1.62 -3.32 -15.11
N PRO A 10 1.40 -3.61 -16.40
CA PRO A 10 1.42 -4.98 -16.92
C PRO A 10 2.80 -5.65 -16.85
N HIS A 11 3.88 -4.85 -16.92
CA HIS A 11 5.25 -5.29 -16.82
C HIS A 11 5.92 -4.61 -15.62
N ARG A 12 6.17 -5.38 -14.57
CA ARG A 12 6.87 -4.90 -13.38
C ARG A 12 8.36 -5.29 -13.44
N PRO A 13 9.24 -4.56 -12.76
CA PRO A 13 10.60 -5.05 -12.52
C PRO A 13 10.59 -6.45 -11.91
N VAL A 14 11.53 -7.30 -12.32
CA VAL A 14 11.69 -8.67 -11.83
C VAL A 14 13.13 -8.90 -11.41
N ILE A 15 13.36 -9.89 -10.55
CA ILE A 15 14.71 -10.36 -10.25
C ILE A 15 15.22 -11.15 -11.46
N GLU A 16 16.33 -10.69 -12.04
CA GLU A 16 16.94 -11.30 -13.21
C GLU A 16 17.88 -12.45 -12.83
N PRO A 17 18.04 -13.47 -13.69
CA PRO A 17 19.12 -14.44 -13.54
C PRO A 17 20.49 -13.75 -13.53
N LYS A 18 21.45 -14.30 -12.78
CA LYS A 18 22.81 -13.76 -12.63
C LYS A 18 23.65 -13.95 -13.89
N ASN A 19 23.37 -13.13 -14.92
CA ASN A 19 24.06 -13.10 -16.20
C ASN A 19 24.82 -11.78 -16.39
N PRO A 20 25.88 -11.74 -17.23
CA PRO A 20 26.53 -10.48 -17.58
C PRO A 20 25.52 -9.47 -18.15
N GLY A 21 25.44 -8.29 -17.52
CA GLY A 21 24.54 -7.21 -17.94
C GLY A 21 23.15 -7.20 -17.28
N ALA A 22 22.86 -8.10 -16.32
CA ALA A 22 21.65 -8.02 -15.51
C ALA A 22 21.62 -6.69 -14.73
N PHE A 23 20.47 -6.03 -14.70
CA PHE A 23 20.26 -4.76 -13.98
C PHE A 23 20.04 -5.00 -12.49
N ILE A 24 19.14 -5.92 -12.12
CA ILE A 24 18.87 -6.30 -10.74
C ILE A 24 18.72 -7.82 -10.61
N SER A 25 19.71 -8.47 -9.98
CA SER A 25 19.77 -9.93 -9.88
C SER A 25 19.62 -10.49 -8.46
N ASP A 26 19.38 -9.60 -7.49
CA ASP A 26 19.10 -9.93 -6.10
C ASP A 26 17.86 -9.17 -5.62
N HIS A 27 17.27 -9.59 -4.50
CA HIS A 27 16.06 -8.97 -3.98
C HIS A 27 16.36 -7.52 -3.51
N PRO A 28 15.55 -6.50 -3.88
CA PRO A 28 15.84 -5.11 -3.55
C PRO A 28 16.04 -4.83 -2.05
N ILE A 29 15.25 -5.50 -1.20
CA ILE A 29 15.39 -5.37 0.27
C ILE A 29 16.74 -5.89 0.75
N ASP A 30 17.27 -6.95 0.12
CA ASP A 30 18.56 -7.52 0.51
C ASP A 30 19.72 -6.62 0.07
N ILE A 31 19.62 -6.01 -1.13
CA ILE A 31 20.57 -5.01 -1.63
C ILE A 31 20.61 -3.77 -0.70
N ILE A 32 19.44 -3.28 -0.29
CA ILE A 32 19.35 -2.14 0.64
C ILE A 32 19.98 -2.49 1.99
N LYS A 33 19.67 -3.68 2.53
CA LYS A 33 20.20 -4.13 3.83
C LYS A 33 21.70 -4.42 3.80
N SER A 34 22.23 -4.93 2.69
CA SER A 34 23.66 -5.20 2.55
C SER A 34 24.49 -3.93 2.40
N GLY A 35 23.88 -2.82 1.96
CA GLY A 35 24.60 -1.59 1.63
C GLY A 35 25.28 -1.64 0.26
N GLU A 36 25.11 -2.73 -0.50
CA GLU A 36 25.71 -2.96 -1.84
C GLU A 36 24.96 -2.18 -2.94
N PHE A 37 24.80 -0.88 -2.72
CA PHE A 37 24.24 0.09 -3.66
C PHE A 37 25.02 1.40 -3.57
N SER A 38 24.82 2.30 -4.54
CA SER A 38 25.49 3.60 -4.54
C SER A 38 25.08 4.45 -3.33
N GLN A 39 26.05 4.73 -2.45
CA GLN A 39 25.85 5.56 -1.25
C GLN A 39 25.89 7.06 -1.59
N VAL A 40 24.86 7.53 -2.29
CA VAL A 40 24.67 8.95 -2.64
C VAL A 40 23.52 9.54 -1.83
N PRO A 41 23.55 10.85 -1.48
CA PRO A 41 22.43 11.48 -0.81
C PRO A 41 21.16 11.42 -1.66
N TYR A 42 20.04 11.05 -1.04
CA TYR A 42 18.72 11.03 -1.67
C TYR A 42 17.68 11.70 -0.77
N MET A 43 16.63 12.23 -1.40
CA MET A 43 15.47 12.83 -0.72
C MET A 43 14.22 12.13 -1.21
N LEU A 44 13.39 11.69 -0.27
CA LEU A 44 12.12 11.01 -0.53
C LEU A 44 11.00 11.77 0.19
N GLY A 45 9.80 11.76 -0.37
CA GLY A 45 8.64 12.45 0.21
C GLY A 45 7.32 11.83 -0.26
N LEU A 46 6.26 12.14 0.49
CA LEU A 46 4.88 11.78 0.20
C LEU A 46 4.01 13.03 0.34
N THR A 47 2.91 13.08 -0.39
CA THR A 47 1.87 14.09 -0.16
C THR A 47 0.89 13.59 0.91
N ALA A 48 0.05 14.48 1.45
CA ALA A 48 -0.98 14.10 2.41
C ALA A 48 -2.07 13.19 1.80
N ASN A 49 -2.16 13.08 0.47
CA ASN A 49 -3.26 12.40 -0.21
C ASN A 49 -2.83 11.51 -1.39
N ASP A 50 -1.61 10.98 -1.41
CA ASP A 50 -1.15 10.02 -2.46
C ASP A 50 -2.04 8.77 -2.56
N GLY A 51 -2.69 8.37 -1.46
CA GLY A 51 -3.74 7.34 -1.46
C GLY A 51 -4.91 7.62 -2.41
N ALA A 52 -5.11 8.88 -2.81
CA ALA A 52 -6.16 9.29 -3.75
C ALA A 52 -5.99 8.65 -5.13
N LEU A 53 -4.75 8.28 -5.50
CA LEU A 53 -4.49 7.57 -6.74
C LEU A 53 -5.32 6.27 -6.84
N LYS A 54 -5.52 5.56 -5.72
CA LYS A 54 -6.36 4.36 -5.66
C LYS A 54 -7.81 4.69 -5.33
N SER A 55 -8.06 5.50 -4.31
CA SER A 55 -9.43 5.75 -3.86
C SER A 55 -10.27 6.46 -4.93
N ALA A 56 -9.70 7.41 -5.68
CA ALA A 56 -10.42 8.09 -6.76
C ALA A 56 -10.85 7.13 -7.87
N ALA A 57 -10.00 6.15 -8.22
CA ALA A 57 -10.34 5.13 -9.22
C ALA A 57 -11.49 4.22 -8.74
N ILE A 58 -11.53 3.88 -7.44
CA ILE A 58 -12.63 3.13 -6.84
C ILE A 58 -13.92 3.96 -6.89
N TYR A 59 -13.87 5.22 -6.46
CA TYR A 59 -15.06 6.10 -6.45
C TYR A 59 -15.54 6.54 -7.83
N ALA A 60 -14.73 6.37 -8.88
CA ALA A 60 -15.15 6.59 -10.26
C ALA A 60 -16.18 5.54 -10.74
N ASN A 61 -16.29 4.40 -10.06
CA ASN A 61 -17.27 3.37 -10.36
C ASN A 61 -18.07 2.97 -9.10
N HIS A 62 -19.37 3.30 -9.09
CA HIS A 62 -20.25 3.03 -7.95
C HIS A 62 -20.29 1.54 -7.54
N SER A 63 -20.24 0.63 -8.50
CA SER A 63 -20.26 -0.81 -8.20
C SER A 63 -19.01 -1.26 -7.43
N LEU A 64 -17.86 -0.60 -7.63
CA LEU A 64 -16.65 -0.89 -6.87
C LEU A 64 -16.78 -0.45 -5.42
N VAL A 65 -17.42 0.69 -5.16
CA VAL A 65 -17.63 1.21 -3.80
C VAL A 65 -18.55 0.26 -3.02
N GLU A 66 -19.69 -0.12 -3.62
CA GLU A 66 -20.64 -1.06 -3.02
C GLU A 66 -19.95 -2.40 -2.72
N ARG A 67 -19.21 -2.91 -3.69
CA ARG A 67 -18.51 -4.19 -3.55
C ARG A 67 -17.40 -4.13 -2.50
N LEU A 68 -16.63 -3.05 -2.43
CA LEU A 68 -15.65 -2.83 -1.36
C LEU A 68 -16.31 -2.77 0.03
N ASN A 69 -17.49 -2.14 0.15
CA ASN A 69 -18.20 -2.09 1.41
C ASN A 69 -18.64 -3.49 1.88
N ASN A 70 -19.14 -4.31 0.96
CA ASN A 70 -19.72 -5.63 1.23
C ASN A 70 -18.66 -6.74 1.36
N GLU A 71 -17.58 -6.66 0.59
CA GLU A 71 -16.50 -7.66 0.52
C GLU A 71 -15.19 -7.12 1.12
N PHE A 72 -15.27 -6.23 2.12
CA PHE A 72 -14.10 -5.53 2.68
C PHE A 72 -13.01 -6.49 3.19
N GLU A 73 -13.42 -7.56 3.87
CA GLU A 73 -12.53 -8.58 4.44
C GLU A 73 -11.74 -9.35 3.38
N ASP A 74 -12.25 -9.43 2.15
CA ASP A 74 -11.59 -10.12 1.04
C ASP A 74 -10.77 -9.14 0.19
N ILE A 75 -11.28 -7.93 -0.04
CA ILE A 75 -10.69 -6.95 -0.95
C ILE A 75 -9.47 -6.25 -0.34
N VAL A 76 -9.56 -5.79 0.92
CA VAL A 76 -8.51 -4.95 1.51
C VAL A 76 -7.17 -5.68 1.70
N PRO A 77 -7.12 -6.97 2.11
CA PRO A 77 -5.87 -7.72 2.14
C PRO A 77 -5.14 -7.75 0.80
N ILE A 78 -5.89 -7.76 -0.29
CA ILE A 78 -5.34 -7.84 -1.63
C ILE A 78 -4.91 -6.46 -2.10
N MET A 79 -5.75 -5.45 -1.87
CA MET A 79 -5.44 -4.05 -2.18
C MET A 79 -4.16 -3.56 -1.50
N LEU A 80 -3.86 -4.06 -0.30
CA LEU A 80 -2.70 -3.67 0.51
C LEU A 80 -1.61 -4.76 0.59
N PHE A 81 -1.66 -5.77 -0.28
CA PHE A 81 -0.62 -6.81 -0.44
C PHE A 81 -0.29 -7.63 0.82
N TYR A 82 -1.28 -7.92 1.67
CA TYR A 82 -1.15 -8.83 2.82
C TYR A 82 -2.09 -10.04 2.76
N GLY A 83 -2.69 -10.33 1.58
CA GLY A 83 -3.66 -11.41 1.37
C GLY A 83 -3.18 -12.82 1.74
N ASP A 84 -1.87 -13.08 1.62
CA ASP A 84 -1.27 -14.38 1.92
C ASP A 84 -0.79 -14.52 3.38
N GLN A 85 -1.04 -13.51 4.21
CA GLN A 85 -0.59 -13.51 5.61
C GLN A 85 -1.59 -14.25 6.51
N ASN A 86 -1.06 -15.08 7.43
CA ASN A 86 -1.86 -15.83 8.41
C ASN A 86 -2.73 -14.94 9.31
N PHE A 87 -2.37 -13.67 9.46
CA PHE A 87 -3.07 -12.71 10.32
C PHE A 87 -4.00 -11.77 9.55
N LYS A 88 -4.29 -12.04 8.26
CA LYS A 88 -5.06 -11.12 7.40
C LYS A 88 -6.37 -10.66 8.03
N GLN A 89 -7.19 -11.58 8.54
CA GLN A 89 -8.49 -11.27 9.16
C GLN A 89 -8.35 -10.31 10.36
N ARG A 90 -7.36 -10.54 11.22
CA ARG A 90 -7.08 -9.67 12.37
C ARG A 90 -6.65 -8.28 11.92
N ILE A 91 -5.77 -8.19 10.93
CA ILE A 91 -5.29 -6.92 10.38
C ILE A 91 -6.44 -6.16 9.72
N THR A 92 -7.27 -6.84 8.94
CA THR A 92 -8.40 -6.23 8.24
C THR A 92 -9.45 -5.69 9.21
N ALA A 93 -9.79 -6.44 10.27
CA ALA A 93 -10.67 -5.96 11.33
C ALA A 93 -10.12 -4.70 12.02
N ILE A 94 -8.81 -4.65 12.29
CA ILE A 94 -8.15 -3.46 12.86
C ILE A 94 -8.26 -2.27 11.90
N ILE A 95 -8.02 -2.47 10.59
CA ILE A 95 -8.13 -1.42 9.58
C ILE A 95 -9.58 -0.91 9.46
N ARG A 96 -10.56 -1.82 9.36
CA ARG A 96 -11.99 -1.45 9.30
C ARG A 96 -12.39 -0.62 10.51
N LYS A 97 -12.01 -1.08 11.71
CA LYS A 97 -12.35 -0.39 12.95
C LYS A 97 -11.67 0.97 13.06
N PHE A 98 -10.39 1.06 12.72
CA PHE A 98 -9.62 2.28 12.87
C PHE A 98 -10.09 3.40 11.93
N TYR A 99 -10.21 3.11 10.63
CA TYR A 99 -10.51 4.14 9.64
C TYR A 99 -12.01 4.44 9.58
N PHE A 100 -12.86 3.41 9.57
CA PHE A 100 -14.29 3.56 9.34
C PHE A 100 -15.12 3.54 10.63
N ASN A 101 -14.61 2.98 11.74
CA ASN A 101 -15.35 2.77 12.98
C ASN A 101 -16.74 2.16 12.73
N ASP A 102 -16.77 1.10 11.94
CA ASP A 102 -17.98 0.37 11.53
C ASP A 102 -18.98 1.16 10.67
N ARG A 103 -18.63 2.37 10.21
CA ARG A 103 -19.43 3.09 9.20
C ARG A 103 -19.41 2.36 7.86
N SER A 104 -20.48 2.57 7.08
CA SER A 104 -20.55 2.14 5.69
C SER A 104 -19.52 2.88 4.85
N ILE A 105 -18.93 2.19 3.87
CA ILE A 105 -18.03 2.81 2.91
C ILE A 105 -18.87 3.43 1.80
N GLY A 106 -18.83 4.75 1.71
CA GLY A 106 -19.64 5.54 0.79
C GLY A 106 -19.04 6.91 0.49
N ASN A 107 -19.85 7.79 -0.10
CA ASN A 107 -19.41 9.12 -0.51
C ASN A 107 -18.99 10.00 0.68
N ASP A 108 -19.58 9.76 1.85
CA ASP A 108 -19.32 10.40 3.13
C ASP A 108 -18.04 9.90 3.81
N THR A 109 -17.54 8.72 3.43
CA THR A 109 -16.30 8.13 3.96
C THR A 109 -15.17 8.08 2.92
N LYS A 110 -15.19 9.01 1.96
CA LYS A 110 -14.24 9.05 0.84
C LYS A 110 -12.81 9.21 1.31
N SER A 111 -12.58 10.10 2.25
CA SER A 111 -11.26 10.43 2.72
C SER A 111 -10.67 9.33 3.61
N GLU A 112 -11.50 8.60 4.36
CA GLU A 112 -11.07 7.42 5.10
C GLU A 112 -10.52 6.34 4.17
N LEU A 113 -11.13 6.13 2.99
CA LEU A 113 -10.59 5.19 2.01
C LEU A 113 -9.28 5.69 1.37
N THR A 114 -9.15 7.01 1.18
CA THR A 114 -7.88 7.64 0.79
C THR A 114 -6.81 7.35 1.84
N ASP A 115 -7.12 7.50 3.12
CA ASP A 115 -6.20 7.23 4.23
C ASP A 115 -5.83 5.74 4.35
N VAL A 116 -6.77 4.83 4.11
CA VAL A 116 -6.45 3.39 4.02
C VAL A 116 -5.45 3.13 2.89
N SER A 117 -5.69 3.73 1.73
CA SER A 117 -4.84 3.56 0.55
C SER A 117 -3.47 4.22 0.72
N MET A 118 -3.40 5.32 1.48
CA MET A 118 -2.15 5.98 1.85
C MET A 118 -1.18 5.01 2.54
N LYS A 119 -1.71 4.05 3.31
CA LYS A 119 -0.88 3.12 4.07
C LYS A 119 0.11 2.34 3.21
N LEU A 120 -0.26 2.05 1.96
CA LEU A 120 0.61 1.40 0.99
C LEU A 120 1.88 2.21 0.70
N PHE A 121 1.72 3.52 0.49
CA PHE A 121 2.83 4.43 0.17
C PHE A 121 3.75 4.65 1.37
N GLU A 122 3.19 4.81 2.57
CA GLU A 122 3.97 4.91 3.81
C GLU A 122 4.82 3.66 4.08
N LEU A 123 4.26 2.47 3.87
CA LEU A 123 4.97 1.21 4.07
C LEU A 123 6.17 1.10 3.12
N GLY A 124 5.99 1.43 1.85
CA GLY A 124 7.07 1.45 0.86
C GLY A 124 8.21 2.38 1.26
N LEU A 125 7.88 3.62 1.68
CA LEU A 125 8.89 4.60 2.09
C LEU A 125 9.69 4.14 3.33
N LYS A 126 9.03 3.51 4.30
CA LYS A 126 9.71 2.97 5.49
C LYS A 126 10.69 1.85 5.16
N LEU A 127 10.33 0.95 4.24
CA LEU A 127 11.21 -0.15 3.83
C LEU A 127 12.50 0.36 3.17
N VAL A 128 12.41 1.43 2.37
CA VAL A 128 13.56 1.97 1.62
C VAL A 128 14.45 2.88 2.49
N SER A 129 13.87 3.61 3.43
CA SER A 129 14.63 4.54 4.29
C SER A 129 15.43 3.84 5.40
N GLY A 130 15.23 2.55 5.65
CA GLY A 130 15.93 1.82 6.72
C GLY A 130 15.71 2.41 8.13
N ALA A 131 14.68 3.25 8.29
CA ALA A 131 14.41 3.98 9.52
C ALA A 131 13.77 3.05 10.57
N ASP A 132 14.60 2.29 11.28
CA ASP A 132 14.21 1.43 12.40
C ASP A 132 13.79 2.20 13.66
N ARG A 133 13.77 3.53 13.64
CA ARG A 133 13.30 4.37 14.74
C ARG A 133 12.59 5.61 14.18
N TRP A 134 11.43 5.94 14.76
CA TRP A 134 10.71 7.24 14.70
C TRP A 134 9.33 7.33 14.05
N VAL A 135 8.72 6.26 13.53
CA VAL A 135 7.28 6.32 13.22
C VAL A 135 6.56 5.10 13.77
N LEU A 136 6.15 5.25 15.03
CA LEU A 136 5.19 4.40 15.72
C LEU A 136 4.01 4.08 14.79
N LEU A 137 3.50 2.86 14.92
CA LEU A 137 2.31 2.31 14.25
C LEU A 137 1.02 3.01 14.68
N LEU A 138 0.99 4.34 14.66
CA LEU A 138 -0.26 5.06 14.79
C LEU A 138 -0.76 5.30 13.37
N PRO A 139 -1.90 4.74 12.99
CA PRO A 139 -2.53 5.16 11.77
C PRO A 139 -2.94 6.63 12.00
N SER A 140 -2.42 7.53 11.17
CA SER A 140 -2.81 8.94 11.19
C SER A 140 -3.94 9.11 10.19
N LYS A 141 -5.03 9.73 10.63
CA LYS A 141 -5.98 10.32 9.68
C LYS A 141 -5.33 11.57 9.10
N SER A 142 -5.43 11.81 7.81
CA SER A 142 -4.83 13.00 7.18
C SER A 142 -5.62 14.29 7.46
N HIS A 143 -6.50 14.29 8.46
CA HIS A 143 -7.49 15.34 8.71
C HIS A 143 -7.10 16.18 9.92
N GLU A 144 -6.60 17.38 9.65
CA GLU A 144 -6.94 18.58 10.42
C GLU A 144 -8.31 19.11 9.97
#